data_AF-A0A920W6I3-F1
#
_entry.id   AF-A0A920W6I3-F1
#
_cell.length_a   1.000
_cell.length_b   1.000
_cell.length_c   1.000
_cell.angle_alpha   90.00
_cell.angle_beta   90.00
_cell.angle_gamma   90.00
#
_symmetry.space_group_name_H-M   'P 1'
#
loop_
_entity.id
_entity.type
_entity.pdbx_description
1 polymer ?
#
loop_
_entity_poly.entity_id
_entity_poly.type
_entity_poly.pdbx_seq_one_letter_code
_entity_poly.pdbx_strand_id
1 'polypeptide(L)'
;MGKLSGAVGTYAHLDPSIEQAVCDALGLTPAPVASQVVQRDRHAELLSALAITAASLEKFAVEVRGLQKTEIGEVAEPFAKGQKGSSAMPHKRNPIGCEQITGLARLVRGNAMAALENVALWHERDISHSSVERVIVPDSFCALDHMVRRFTRIVEGLVVYSERMRDNLERSRGVVFSGTVLLELASRGASREDAYVMVQKKCDAFA
;
A
#
# COMPACT_ATOMS: atom_id res chain seq x y z
N MET A 1 -0.82 12.31 -21.83
CA MET A 1 -1.84 12.82 -22.79
C MET A 1 -1.84 14.32 -22.75
N GLY A 2 -1.94 15.00 -23.89
CA GLY A 2 -2.03 16.46 -24.00
C GLY A 2 -3.35 16.92 -24.59
N LYS A 3 -3.65 18.22 -24.48
CA LYS A 3 -4.68 18.87 -25.30
C LYS A 3 -4.28 20.27 -25.72
N LEU A 4 -4.60 20.62 -26.96
CA LEU A 4 -4.64 21.95 -27.55
C LEU A 4 -5.92 22.16 -28.39
N SER A 5 -7.00 21.41 -28.16
CA SER A 5 -8.25 21.46 -28.94
C SER A 5 -9.14 22.74 -28.83
N GLY A 6 -8.62 23.82 -28.24
CA GLY A 6 -9.33 25.12 -28.12
C GLY A 6 -10.33 25.23 -26.97
N ALA A 7 -11.18 26.26 -27.03
CA ALA A 7 -12.03 26.71 -25.93
C ALA A 7 -13.06 25.67 -25.46
N VAL A 8 -13.64 24.89 -26.37
CA VAL A 8 -14.63 23.84 -26.07
C VAL A 8 -14.25 22.48 -26.64
N GLY A 9 -13.04 22.36 -27.22
CA GLY A 9 -12.52 21.09 -27.71
C GLY A 9 -12.84 20.73 -29.15
N THR A 10 -13.26 21.71 -29.96
CA THR A 10 -13.76 21.51 -31.32
C THR A 10 -12.77 21.89 -32.43
N TYR A 11 -11.55 22.33 -32.10
CA TYR A 11 -10.55 22.79 -33.08
C TYR A 11 -10.99 24.00 -33.93
N ALA A 12 -12.03 24.73 -33.53
CA ALA A 12 -12.62 25.82 -34.31
C ALA A 12 -11.64 26.94 -34.74
N HIS A 13 -10.54 27.11 -34.00
CA HIS A 13 -9.52 28.14 -34.25
C HIS A 13 -8.10 27.57 -34.28
N LEU A 14 -7.94 26.25 -34.27
CA LEU A 14 -6.62 25.61 -34.25
C LEU A 14 -6.66 24.31 -35.05
N ASP A 15 -5.78 24.17 -36.04
CA ASP A 15 -5.64 22.92 -36.80
C ASP A 15 -5.17 21.77 -35.87
N PRO A 16 -5.81 20.58 -35.90
CA PRO A 16 -5.41 19.43 -35.09
C PRO A 16 -3.94 19.01 -35.26
N SER A 17 -3.33 19.27 -36.41
CA SER A 17 -1.90 19.01 -36.65
C SER A 17 -0.98 19.75 -35.69
N ILE A 18 -1.41 20.91 -35.16
CA ILE A 18 -0.67 21.68 -34.16
C ILE A 18 -0.69 20.94 -32.82
N GLU A 19 -1.83 20.41 -32.40
CA GLU A 19 -1.92 19.61 -31.17
C GLU A 19 -1.04 18.36 -31.29
N GLN A 20 -1.08 17.68 -32.43
CA GLN A 20 -0.23 16.52 -32.71
C GLN A 20 1.25 16.86 -32.61
N ALA A 21 1.71 17.90 -33.32
CA ALA A 21 3.11 18.32 -33.33
C ALA A 21 3.61 18.69 -31.92
N VAL A 22 2.81 19.40 -31.13
CA VAL A 22 3.17 19.78 -29.76
C VAL A 22 3.19 18.57 -28.84
N CYS A 23 2.21 17.67 -28.95
CA CYS A 23 2.18 16.45 -28.14
C CYS A 23 3.40 15.55 -28.46
N ASP A 24 3.72 15.36 -29.74
CA ASP A 24 4.88 14.57 -30.17
C ASP A 24 6.19 15.16 -29.67
N ALA A 25 6.36 16.48 -29.74
CA ALA A 25 7.53 17.18 -29.21
C ALA A 25 7.72 17.00 -27.70
N LEU A 26 6.62 16.75 -26.95
CA LEU A 26 6.63 16.52 -25.51
C LEU A 26 6.56 15.02 -25.12
N GLY A 27 6.54 14.10 -26.10
CA GLY A 27 6.37 12.67 -25.85
C GLY A 27 5.00 12.30 -25.29
N LEU A 28 3.96 13.07 -25.62
CA LEU A 28 2.59 12.87 -25.20
C LEU A 28 1.72 12.41 -26.39
N THR A 29 0.62 11.75 -26.08
CA THR A 29 -0.45 11.48 -27.05
C THR A 29 -1.54 12.55 -26.94
N PRO A 30 -2.05 13.12 -28.05
CA PRO A 30 -3.22 13.97 -28.04
C PRO A 30 -4.46 13.26 -27.46
N ALA A 31 -5.33 14.00 -26.76
CA ALA A 31 -6.59 13.44 -26.31
C ALA A 31 -7.54 13.24 -27.50
N PRO A 32 -8.02 12.02 -27.78
CA PRO A 32 -8.85 11.75 -28.97
C PRO A 32 -10.11 12.63 -29.04
N VAL A 33 -10.72 12.86 -27.89
CA VAL A 33 -11.80 13.83 -27.67
C VAL A 33 -11.53 14.51 -26.33
N ALA A 34 -11.64 15.83 -26.31
CA ALA A 34 -11.54 16.64 -25.11
C ALA A 34 -12.60 17.73 -25.14
N SER A 35 -13.00 18.19 -23.96
CA SER A 35 -13.78 19.42 -23.81
C SER A 35 -12.82 20.62 -23.73
N GLN A 36 -13.07 21.64 -22.89
CA GLN A 36 -12.06 22.64 -22.57
C GLN A 36 -10.89 22.07 -21.74
N VAL A 37 -10.97 20.81 -21.29
CA VAL A 37 -9.94 20.15 -20.49
C VAL A 37 -9.74 18.68 -20.87
N VAL A 38 -8.60 18.11 -20.47
CA VAL A 38 -8.45 16.65 -20.41
C VAL A 38 -9.41 16.12 -19.34
N GLN A 39 -10.06 15.00 -19.63
CA GLN A 39 -11.06 14.41 -18.75
C GLN A 39 -10.42 13.90 -17.44
N ARG A 40 -11.13 14.10 -16.31
CA ARG A 40 -10.59 13.90 -14.96
C ARG A 40 -10.63 12.46 -14.47
N ASP A 41 -11.37 11.58 -15.13
CA ASP A 41 -11.32 10.13 -14.93
C ASP A 41 -9.88 9.60 -15.00
N ARG A 42 -9.06 10.14 -15.91
CA ARG A 42 -7.64 9.78 -16.06
C ARG A 42 -6.79 10.15 -14.83
N HIS A 43 -7.09 11.29 -14.21
CA HIS A 43 -6.39 11.73 -13.01
C HIS A 43 -6.85 10.89 -11.82
N ALA A 44 -8.15 10.62 -11.72
CA ALA A 44 -8.70 9.74 -10.70
C ALA A 44 -8.12 8.31 -10.77
N GLU A 45 -7.97 7.75 -11.97
CA GLU A 45 -7.32 6.46 -12.21
C GLU A 45 -5.86 6.48 -11.72
N LEU A 46 -5.09 7.51 -12.11
CA LEU A 46 -3.70 7.67 -11.68
C LEU A 46 -3.58 7.75 -10.16
N LEU A 47 -4.34 8.64 -9.50
CA LEU A 47 -4.29 8.81 -8.06
C LEU A 47 -4.79 7.56 -7.31
N SER A 48 -5.74 6.81 -7.89
CA SER A 48 -6.17 5.52 -7.35
C SER A 48 -5.05 4.48 -7.40
N ALA A 49 -4.28 4.43 -8.49
CA ALA A 49 -3.11 3.54 -8.59
C ALA A 49 -2.04 3.88 -7.53
N LEU A 50 -1.79 5.18 -7.28
CA LEU A 50 -0.89 5.61 -6.20
C LEU A 50 -1.43 5.17 -4.83
N ALA A 51 -2.73 5.33 -4.59
CA ALA A 51 -3.38 4.92 -3.35
C ALA A 51 -3.34 3.41 -3.10
N ILE A 52 -3.52 2.59 -4.15
CA ILE A 52 -3.39 1.12 -4.06
C ILE A 52 -1.95 0.72 -3.73
N THR A 53 -0.97 1.39 -4.35
CA THR A 53 0.46 1.17 -4.06
C THR A 53 0.77 1.53 -2.60
N ALA A 54 0.31 2.69 -2.14
CA ALA A 54 0.45 3.15 -0.76
C ALA A 54 -0.21 2.18 0.25
N ALA A 55 -1.39 1.65 -0.06
CA ALA A 55 -2.08 0.66 0.77
C ALA A 55 -1.30 -0.66 0.85
N SER A 56 -0.64 -1.07 -0.24
CA SER A 56 0.23 -2.25 -0.24
C SER A 56 1.46 -2.05 0.64
N LEU A 57 2.07 -0.86 0.61
CA LEU A 57 3.16 -0.51 1.52
C LEU A 57 2.70 -0.48 2.99
N GLU A 58 1.50 0.03 3.28
CA GLU A 58 0.91 -0.04 4.62
C GLU A 58 0.74 -1.49 5.09
N LYS A 59 0.24 -2.39 4.23
CA LYS A 59 0.12 -3.82 4.57
C LYS A 59 1.45 -4.40 5.04
N PHE A 60 2.53 -4.17 4.29
CA PHE A 60 3.85 -4.66 4.67
C PHE A 60 4.40 -3.98 5.94
N ALA A 61 4.18 -2.68 6.08
CA ALA A 61 4.57 -1.94 7.27
C ALA A 61 3.82 -2.42 8.53
N VAL A 62 2.54 -2.74 8.41
CA VAL A 62 1.73 -3.32 9.51
C VAL A 62 2.27 -4.70 9.91
N GLU A 63 2.70 -5.51 8.95
CA GLU A 63 3.34 -6.81 9.23
C GLU A 63 4.63 -6.64 10.05
N VAL A 64 5.55 -5.77 9.60
CA VAL A 64 6.79 -5.48 10.33
C VAL A 64 6.49 -4.96 11.75
N ARG A 65 5.50 -4.07 11.89
CA ARG A 65 5.05 -3.59 13.21
C ARG A 65 4.52 -4.70 14.10
N GLY A 66 3.80 -5.66 13.53
CA GLY A 66 3.29 -6.84 14.23
C GLY A 66 4.44 -7.72 14.72
N LEU A 67 5.34 -8.09 13.82
CA LEU A 67 6.47 -8.97 14.11
C LEU A 67 7.51 -8.34 15.06
N GLN A 68 7.57 -7.01 15.14
CA GLN A 68 8.43 -6.27 16.08
C GLN A 68 7.80 -6.06 17.48
N LYS A 69 6.55 -6.47 17.71
CA LYS A 69 5.96 -6.44 19.07
C LYS A 69 6.83 -7.21 20.06
N THR A 70 6.92 -6.71 21.29
CA THR A 70 7.77 -7.28 22.35
C THR A 70 7.51 -8.76 22.60
N GLU A 71 6.25 -9.19 22.46
CA GLU A 71 5.81 -10.57 22.72
C GLU A 71 6.14 -11.54 21.57
N ILE A 72 6.45 -11.01 20.38
CA ILE A 72 6.75 -11.74 19.14
C ILE A 72 8.25 -11.65 18.84
N GLY A 73 8.77 -10.43 18.63
CA GLY A 73 10.20 -10.15 18.50
C GLY A 73 10.92 -10.88 17.35
N GLU A 74 10.22 -11.17 16.26
CA GLU A 74 10.75 -11.93 15.12
C GLU A 74 11.55 -11.06 14.16
N VAL A 75 11.19 -9.78 14.05
CA VAL A 75 11.91 -8.81 13.22
C VAL A 75 12.10 -7.49 13.96
N ALA A 76 13.05 -6.68 13.50
CA ALA A 76 13.18 -5.30 13.91
C ALA A 76 13.64 -4.40 12.76
N GLU A 77 13.09 -3.18 12.69
CA GLU A 77 13.62 -2.12 11.83
C GLU A 77 15.12 -1.88 12.10
N PRO A 78 15.89 -1.47 11.07
CA PRO A 78 17.27 -1.07 11.25
C PRO A 78 17.37 0.06 12.28
N PHE A 79 18.31 -0.07 13.21
CA PHE A 79 18.55 0.91 14.28
C PHE A 79 19.97 1.43 14.22
N ALA A 80 20.13 2.70 13.84
CA ALA A 80 21.46 3.29 13.62
C ALA A 80 22.21 3.50 14.95
N LYS A 81 23.55 3.45 14.89
CA LYS A 81 24.41 3.76 16.05
C LYS A 81 24.13 5.19 16.51
N GLY A 82 23.72 5.34 17.77
CA GLY A 82 23.37 6.65 18.36
C GLY A 82 21.91 7.09 18.15
N GLN A 83 21.09 6.32 17.44
CA GLN A 83 19.65 6.57 17.36
C GLN A 83 19.02 6.43 18.75
N LYS A 84 18.14 7.37 19.13
CA LYS A 84 17.34 7.29 20.36
C LYS A 84 15.95 6.78 20.00
N GLY A 85 15.52 5.68 20.62
CA GLY A 85 14.17 5.13 20.37
C GLY A 85 13.07 5.69 21.28
N SER A 86 13.44 6.32 22.41
CA SER A 86 12.54 7.10 23.29
C SER A 86 13.36 8.11 24.09
N SER A 87 12.74 9.23 24.46
CA SER A 87 13.36 10.25 25.32
C SER A 87 13.54 9.77 26.77
N ALA A 88 12.66 8.88 27.25
CA ALA A 88 12.61 8.45 28.66
C ALA A 88 12.96 6.97 28.88
N MET A 89 12.92 6.13 27.83
CA MET A 89 13.10 4.69 27.94
C MET A 89 14.25 4.20 27.03
N PRO A 90 15.48 4.04 27.57
CA PRO A 90 16.68 3.73 26.77
C PRO A 90 16.61 2.40 25.99
N HIS A 91 15.81 1.43 26.46
CA HIS A 91 15.67 0.12 25.83
C HIS A 91 14.68 0.12 24.65
N LYS A 92 13.88 1.17 24.47
CA LYS A 92 12.75 1.15 23.54
C LYS A 92 13.24 1.21 22.09
N ARG A 93 12.87 0.21 21.27
CA ARG A 93 13.12 0.17 19.83
C ARG A 93 11.80 0.01 19.08
N ASN A 94 11.29 1.12 18.54
CA ASN A 94 9.98 1.18 17.91
C ASN A 94 10.08 1.11 16.38
N PRO A 95 9.09 0.50 15.69
CA PRO A 95 8.99 0.49 14.22
C PRO A 95 8.46 1.83 13.67
N ILE A 96 9.15 2.94 13.99
CA ILE A 96 8.67 4.29 13.65
C ILE A 96 8.65 4.55 12.14
N GLY A 97 9.50 3.86 11.37
CA GLY A 97 9.51 3.98 9.93
C GLY A 97 8.24 3.41 9.31
N CYS A 98 7.84 2.22 9.73
CA CYS A 98 6.62 1.55 9.33
C CYS A 98 5.36 2.27 9.86
N GLU A 99 5.42 2.86 11.06
CA GLU A 99 4.35 3.73 11.57
C GLU A 99 4.15 4.97 10.70
N GLN A 100 5.24 5.62 10.28
CA GLN A 100 5.18 6.77 9.37
C GLN A 100 4.58 6.36 8.00
N ILE A 101 4.99 5.24 7.44
CA ILE A 101 4.44 4.73 6.16
C ILE A 101 2.94 4.47 6.28
N THR A 102 2.49 3.89 7.40
CA THR A 102 1.07 3.67 7.69
C THR A 102 0.31 5.02 7.70
N GLY A 103 0.89 6.05 8.33
CA GLY A 103 0.30 7.40 8.37
C GLY A 103 0.18 8.03 6.98
N LEU A 104 1.25 8.00 6.19
CA LEU A 104 1.27 8.57 4.84
C LEU A 104 0.32 7.85 3.88
N ALA A 105 0.19 6.52 4.00
CA ALA A 105 -0.74 5.76 3.18
C ALA A 105 -2.21 6.22 3.34
N ARG A 106 -2.59 6.67 4.54
CA ARG A 106 -3.92 7.23 4.80
C ARG A 106 -4.15 8.53 4.04
N LEU A 107 -3.13 9.41 3.97
CA LEU A 107 -3.20 10.66 3.21
C LEU A 107 -3.35 10.39 1.71
N VAL A 108 -2.53 9.50 1.15
CA VAL A 108 -2.58 9.16 -0.29
C VAL A 108 -3.95 8.59 -0.68
N ARG A 109 -4.57 7.77 0.18
CA ARG A 109 -5.96 7.30 -0.04
C ARG A 109 -7.00 8.41 0.03
N GLY A 110 -6.87 9.33 0.98
CA GLY A 110 -7.75 10.50 1.07
C GLY A 110 -7.68 11.38 -0.19
N ASN A 111 -6.47 11.60 -0.70
CA ASN A 111 -6.24 12.33 -1.94
C ASN A 111 -6.89 11.66 -3.17
N ALA A 112 -6.88 10.33 -3.24
CA ALA A 112 -7.56 9.60 -4.32
C ALA A 112 -9.08 9.80 -4.31
N MET A 113 -9.70 9.91 -3.13
CA MET A 113 -11.12 10.25 -3.03
C MET A 113 -11.42 11.64 -3.61
N ALA A 114 -10.60 12.64 -3.27
CA ALA A 114 -10.74 13.98 -3.84
C ALA A 114 -10.54 13.99 -5.38
N ALA A 115 -9.66 13.13 -5.91
CA ALA A 115 -9.49 12.96 -7.35
C ALA A 115 -10.74 12.37 -8.03
N LEU A 116 -11.45 11.43 -7.37
CA LEU A 116 -12.71 10.88 -7.85
C LEU A 116 -13.82 11.94 -7.86
N GLU A 117 -13.87 12.80 -6.84
CA GLU A 117 -14.84 13.90 -6.78
C GLU A 117 -14.62 14.95 -7.90
N ASN A 118 -13.39 15.09 -8.40
CA ASN A 118 -13.07 15.99 -9.53
C ASN A 118 -13.58 15.52 -10.91
N VAL A 119 -14.15 14.30 -11.03
CA VAL A 119 -14.52 13.72 -12.34
C VAL A 119 -15.76 14.39 -12.93
N ALA A 120 -16.78 14.67 -12.11
CA ALA A 120 -18.09 15.15 -12.57
C ALA A 120 -18.13 16.67 -12.82
N LEU A 121 -17.27 17.15 -13.72
CA LEU A 121 -17.23 18.56 -14.12
C LEU A 121 -18.46 18.96 -14.94
N TRP A 122 -18.86 20.23 -14.86
CA TRP A 122 -20.03 20.74 -15.56
C TRP A 122 -19.73 21.08 -17.03
N HIS A 123 -20.52 20.51 -17.94
CA HIS A 123 -20.47 20.78 -19.39
C HIS A 123 -19.04 20.68 -19.95
N GLU A 124 -18.56 21.70 -20.67
CA GLU A 124 -17.21 21.70 -21.25
C GLU A 124 -16.11 21.88 -20.21
N ARG A 125 -16.42 22.47 -19.05
CA ARG A 125 -15.63 22.46 -17.80
C ARG A 125 -16.27 23.34 -16.72
N ASP A 126 -15.93 23.06 -15.48
CA ASP A 126 -15.69 24.07 -14.47
C ASP A 126 -14.23 23.97 -13.97
N ILE A 127 -13.82 24.86 -13.06
CA ILE A 127 -12.42 24.96 -12.61
C ILE A 127 -12.19 24.40 -11.20
N SER A 128 -13.21 23.78 -10.57
CA SER A 128 -13.13 23.27 -9.18
C SER A 128 -11.96 22.29 -8.98
N HIS A 129 -11.71 21.42 -9.96
CA HIS A 129 -10.59 20.48 -9.94
C HIS A 129 -9.21 21.14 -9.73
N SER A 130 -9.03 22.38 -10.19
CA SER A 130 -7.72 23.03 -10.25
C SER A 130 -7.14 23.33 -8.86
N SER A 131 -7.98 23.79 -7.92
CA SER A 131 -7.52 24.06 -6.54
C SER A 131 -7.18 22.77 -5.81
N VAL A 132 -7.96 21.71 -6.04
CA VAL A 132 -7.73 20.37 -5.48
C VAL A 132 -6.45 19.76 -6.04
N GLU A 133 -6.29 19.74 -7.36
CA GLU A 133 -5.12 19.14 -8.06
C GLU A 133 -3.80 19.80 -7.65
N ARG A 134 -3.79 21.08 -7.29
CA ARG A 134 -2.60 21.79 -6.77
C ARG A 134 -2.08 21.23 -5.45
N VAL A 135 -2.92 20.55 -4.69
CA VAL A 135 -2.55 19.92 -3.41
C VAL A 135 -2.37 18.42 -3.63
N ILE A 136 -3.42 17.75 -4.11
CA ILE A 136 -3.48 16.28 -4.06
C ILE A 136 -2.49 15.62 -5.02
N VAL A 137 -2.17 16.24 -6.16
CA VAL A 137 -1.25 15.66 -7.14
C VAL A 137 0.19 15.69 -6.61
N PRO A 138 0.80 16.86 -6.30
CA PRO A 138 2.17 16.88 -5.79
C PRO A 138 2.31 16.13 -4.46
N ASP A 139 1.36 16.27 -3.55
CA ASP A 139 1.44 15.63 -2.23
C ASP A 139 1.40 14.10 -2.36
N SER A 140 0.57 13.54 -3.25
CA SER A 140 0.49 12.09 -3.45
C SER A 140 1.77 11.53 -4.06
N PHE A 141 2.35 12.20 -5.05
CA PHE A 141 3.63 11.78 -5.64
C PHE A 141 4.79 11.89 -4.65
N CYS A 142 4.92 13.02 -3.95
CA CYS A 142 5.96 13.23 -2.95
C CYS A 142 5.86 12.24 -1.78
N ALA A 143 4.64 12.01 -1.28
CA ALA A 143 4.40 11.04 -0.22
C ALA A 143 4.77 9.62 -0.68
N LEU A 144 4.29 9.18 -1.84
CA LEU A 144 4.56 7.83 -2.32
C LEU A 144 6.05 7.60 -2.62
N ASP A 145 6.73 8.56 -3.24
CA ASP A 145 8.17 8.49 -3.49
C ASP A 145 8.96 8.34 -2.17
N HIS A 146 8.64 9.17 -1.16
CA HIS A 146 9.26 9.03 0.16
C HIS A 146 8.93 7.68 0.81
N MET A 147 7.68 7.21 0.72
CA MET A 147 7.26 5.92 1.26
C MET A 147 8.05 4.77 0.64
N VAL A 148 8.19 4.74 -0.69
CA VAL A 148 8.97 3.72 -1.40
C VAL A 148 10.43 3.77 -0.96
N ARG A 149 11.09 4.92 -1.06
CA ARG A 149 12.51 5.08 -0.67
C ARG A 149 12.77 4.73 0.79
N ARG A 150 11.84 5.05 1.68
CA ARG A 150 11.95 4.72 3.11
C ARG A 150 11.72 3.24 3.36
N PHE A 151 10.69 2.65 2.77
CA PHE A 151 10.38 1.25 2.97
C PHE A 151 11.47 0.33 2.40
N THR A 152 12.02 0.67 1.23
CA THR A 152 13.18 -0.04 0.66
C THR A 152 14.33 -0.11 1.67
N ARG A 153 14.72 1.03 2.27
CA ARG A 153 15.78 1.06 3.29
C ARG A 153 15.44 0.24 4.55
N ILE A 154 14.17 0.23 4.96
CA ILE A 154 13.72 -0.58 6.10
C ILE A 154 13.89 -2.07 5.77
N VAL A 155 13.47 -2.50 4.59
CA VAL A 155 13.55 -3.90 4.15
C VAL A 155 15.01 -4.32 3.96
N GLU A 156 15.84 -3.50 3.33
CA GLU A 156 17.28 -3.76 3.14
C GLU A 156 18.03 -3.91 4.48
N GLY A 157 17.65 -3.12 5.48
CA GLY A 157 18.25 -3.15 6.81
C GLY A 157 17.48 -3.99 7.85
N LEU A 158 16.46 -4.74 7.44
CA LEU A 158 15.57 -5.44 8.36
C LEU A 158 16.34 -6.52 9.12
N VAL A 159 16.29 -6.47 10.45
CA VAL A 159 16.92 -7.49 11.29
C VAL A 159 15.92 -8.62 11.49
N VAL A 160 16.32 -9.85 11.15
CA VAL A 160 15.49 -11.05 11.27
C VAL A 160 16.08 -11.97 12.33
N TYR A 161 15.25 -12.36 13.31
CA TYR A 161 15.63 -13.25 14.41
C TYR A 161 15.05 -14.65 14.18
N SER A 162 15.70 -15.44 13.33
CA SER A 162 15.25 -16.79 12.97
C SER A 162 15.08 -17.73 14.17
N GLU A 163 15.94 -17.61 15.19
CA GLU A 163 15.79 -18.37 16.44
C GLU A 163 14.48 -18.01 17.17
N ARG A 164 14.10 -16.72 17.19
CA ARG A 164 12.81 -16.30 17.78
C ARG A 164 11.61 -16.77 16.99
N MET A 165 11.69 -16.77 15.66
CA MET A 165 10.65 -17.37 14.82
C MET A 165 10.45 -18.85 15.15
N ARG A 166 11.56 -19.59 15.34
CA ARG A 166 11.52 -21.00 15.74
C ARG A 166 10.93 -21.17 17.14
N ASP A 167 11.39 -20.39 18.11
CA ASP A 167 10.85 -20.43 19.47
C ASP A 167 9.34 -20.17 19.47
N ASN A 168 8.86 -19.18 18.71
CA ASN A 168 7.44 -18.86 18.63
C ASN A 168 6.61 -19.99 18.01
N LEU A 169 7.14 -20.70 17.02
CA LEU A 169 6.51 -21.90 16.49
C LEU A 169 6.36 -22.98 17.57
N GLU A 170 7.42 -23.22 18.33
CA GLU A 170 7.45 -24.23 19.41
C GLU A 170 6.59 -23.84 20.62
N ARG A 171 6.29 -22.55 20.84
CA ARG A 171 5.38 -22.09 21.91
C ARG A 171 3.97 -22.68 21.78
N SER A 172 3.54 -23.03 20.56
CA SER A 172 2.29 -23.74 20.31
C SER A 172 2.32 -25.21 20.74
N ARG A 173 3.47 -25.74 21.21
CA ARG A 173 3.68 -27.14 21.61
C ARG A 173 3.25 -28.15 20.53
N GLY A 174 3.45 -27.79 19.27
CA GLY A 174 3.11 -28.63 18.12
C GLY A 174 1.63 -28.64 17.72
N VAL A 175 0.76 -27.85 18.34
CA VAL A 175 -0.67 -27.74 17.97
C VAL A 175 -0.86 -27.33 16.50
N VAL A 176 0.08 -26.55 15.95
CA VAL A 176 0.11 -26.17 14.52
C VAL A 176 0.16 -27.37 13.56
N PHE A 177 0.62 -28.55 14.01
CA PHE A 177 0.70 -29.77 13.22
C PHE A 177 -0.56 -30.66 13.33
N SER A 178 -1.59 -30.21 14.06
CA SER A 178 -2.83 -30.96 14.30
C SER A 178 -3.52 -31.45 13.02
N GLY A 179 -3.55 -30.62 11.97
CA GLY A 179 -4.10 -30.99 10.67
C GLY A 179 -3.37 -32.16 10.01
N THR A 180 -2.04 -32.21 10.12
CA THR A 180 -1.21 -33.32 9.60
C THR A 180 -1.52 -34.62 10.35
N VAL A 181 -1.62 -34.56 11.69
CA VAL A 181 -1.96 -35.72 12.52
C VAL A 181 -3.35 -36.25 12.18
N LEU A 182 -4.34 -35.37 11.98
CA LEU A 182 -5.69 -35.74 11.59
C LEU A 182 -5.70 -36.49 10.26
N LEU A 183 -5.02 -35.95 9.24
CA LEU A 183 -4.96 -36.57 7.92
C LEU A 183 -4.28 -37.95 7.95
N GLU A 184 -3.26 -38.12 8.78
CA GLU A 184 -2.57 -39.40 8.95
C GLU A 184 -3.40 -40.44 9.72
N LEU A 185 -4.24 -40.02 10.67
CA LEU A 185 -5.19 -40.93 11.32
C LEU A 185 -6.25 -41.41 10.33
N ALA A 186 -6.74 -40.51 9.48
CA ALA A 186 -7.71 -40.85 8.43
C ALA A 186 -7.10 -41.80 7.38
N SER A 187 -5.84 -41.57 6.97
CA SER A 187 -5.14 -42.44 6.01
C SER A 187 -4.96 -43.87 6.54
N ARG A 188 -4.88 -44.02 7.87
CA ARG A 188 -4.75 -45.31 8.57
C ARG A 188 -6.07 -45.97 8.94
N GLY A 189 -7.20 -45.42 8.48
CA GLY A 189 -8.51 -46.07 8.57
C GLY A 189 -9.46 -45.50 9.63
N ALA A 190 -9.11 -44.41 10.33
CA ALA A 190 -10.09 -43.68 11.12
C ALA A 190 -11.06 -42.91 10.19
N SER A 191 -12.33 -42.76 10.60
CA SER A 191 -13.19 -41.79 9.93
C SER A 191 -12.65 -40.37 10.16
N ARG A 192 -12.91 -39.44 9.23
CA ARG A 192 -12.46 -38.05 9.38
C ARG A 192 -13.03 -37.39 10.63
N GLU A 193 -14.27 -37.74 10.99
CA GLU A 193 -14.97 -37.23 12.17
C GLU A 193 -14.34 -37.77 13.47
N ASP A 194 -14.05 -39.07 13.53
CA ASP A 194 -13.37 -39.66 14.69
C ASP A 194 -11.96 -39.11 14.85
N ALA A 195 -11.19 -39.00 13.75
CA ALA A 195 -9.85 -38.41 13.76
C ALA A 195 -9.87 -36.95 14.26
N TYR A 196 -10.87 -36.18 13.84
CA TYR A 196 -11.07 -34.81 14.32
C TYR A 196 -11.28 -34.76 15.83
N VAL A 197 -12.22 -35.56 16.36
CA VAL A 197 -12.52 -35.61 17.82
C VAL A 197 -11.29 -36.05 18.62
N MET A 198 -10.54 -37.05 18.13
CA MET A 198 -9.31 -37.52 18.79
C MET A 198 -8.25 -36.42 18.87
N VAL A 199 -8.00 -35.70 17.77
CA VAL A 199 -7.00 -34.64 17.71
C VAL A 199 -7.44 -33.43 18.53
N GLN A 200 -8.69 -32.98 18.40
CA GLN A 200 -9.23 -31.85 19.14
C GLN A 200 -9.08 -32.06 20.65
N LYS A 201 -9.48 -33.23 21.16
CA LYS A 201 -9.34 -33.57 22.59
C LYS A 201 -7.89 -33.47 23.10
N LYS A 202 -6.90 -33.72 22.25
CA LYS A 202 -5.48 -33.57 22.60
C LYS A 202 -5.03 -32.11 22.52
N CYS A 203 -5.52 -31.34 21.55
CA CYS A 203 -5.20 -29.91 21.44
C CYS A 203 -5.78 -29.10 22.61
N ASP A 204 -7.02 -29.37 23.03
CA ASP A 204 -7.70 -28.65 24.12
C ASP A 204 -6.98 -28.80 25.47
N ALA A 205 -6.17 -29.84 25.65
CA ALA A 205 -5.37 -30.03 26.86
C ALA A 205 -4.18 -29.06 26.98
N PHE A 206 -3.88 -28.29 25.92
CA PHE A 206 -2.77 -27.33 25.87
C PHE A 206 -3.23 -25.87 25.71
N ALA A 207 -4.54 -25.62 25.62
CA ALA A 207 -5.14 -24.28 25.64
C ALA A 207 -5.29 -23.77 27.08
#